data_AF-A0A835RR06-F1
#
_entry.id   AF-A0A835RR06-F1
#
_cell.length_a   1.000
_cell.length_b   1.000
_cell.length_c   1.000
_cell.angle_alpha   90.00
_cell.angle_beta   90.00
_cell.angle_gamma   90.00
#
_symmetry.space_group_name_H-M   'P 1'
#
loop_
_entity.id
_entity.type
_entity.pdbx_description
1 polymer ?
#
loop_
_entity_poly.entity_id
_entity_poly.type
_entity_poly.pdbx_seq_one_letter_code
_entity_poly.pdbx_strand_id
1 'polypeptide(L)'
;MAIAAVGNNLITYVFDDMHFPLSKAANIVTNFVGTIFILPLLGGFISDSYLGSFWTMLIFGFVEITGFILLSVQAQLPQLRPPKCNMASKKDSCIEAQGFKANIFFVALYLVALGSGCIKPNMISHGADQFMKEDAKQSKKLSTYFNSAYFSFCIGEFIALTILVWVQTQSGMGIGFGVSAVAMAMGLLCLISGMIFYRNKPPQGSIFTPIARVLMAAISKRKQICPSNIETLCGSQVNETNHHKEASSLQ
;
A
#
# COMPACT_ATOMS: atom_id res chain seq x y z
N MET A 1 -2.49 0.64 -10.12
CA MET A 1 -3.32 0.43 -11.33
C MET A 1 -3.65 -1.03 -11.55
N ALA A 2 -2.68 -1.95 -11.45
CA ALA A 2 -2.93 -3.39 -11.55
C ALA A 2 -4.08 -3.86 -10.66
N ILE A 3 -4.28 -3.34 -9.44
CA ILE A 3 -5.35 -3.76 -8.52
C ILE A 3 -6.79 -3.47 -8.95
N ALA A 4 -7.08 -2.38 -9.68
CA ALA A 4 -8.46 -2.13 -10.12
C ALA A 4 -8.85 -3.11 -11.24
N ALA A 5 -7.94 -3.37 -12.17
CA ALA A 5 -8.10 -4.38 -13.21
C ALA A 5 -8.06 -5.81 -12.64
N VAL A 6 -7.11 -6.09 -11.74
CA VAL A 6 -7.00 -7.35 -11.02
C VAL A 6 -8.25 -7.55 -10.18
N GLY A 7 -8.73 -6.62 -9.37
CA GLY A 7 -9.94 -6.79 -8.55
C GLY A 7 -11.18 -7.18 -9.35
N ASN A 8 -11.41 -6.54 -10.51
CA ASN A 8 -12.55 -6.85 -11.38
C ASN A 8 -12.48 -8.25 -11.99
N ASN A 9 -11.29 -8.72 -12.40
CA ASN A 9 -11.10 -10.07 -12.94
C ASN A 9 -10.65 -11.09 -11.88
N LEU A 10 -10.33 -10.68 -10.67
CA LEU A 10 -9.88 -11.56 -9.60
C LEU A 10 -11.06 -12.39 -9.12
N ILE A 11 -12.27 -11.84 -9.16
CA ILE A 11 -13.48 -12.62 -8.85
C ILE A 11 -13.67 -13.77 -9.85
N THR A 12 -13.43 -13.53 -11.15
CA THR A 12 -13.51 -14.58 -12.17
C THR A 12 -12.40 -15.60 -11.98
N TYR A 13 -11.18 -15.17 -11.62
CA TYR A 13 -10.11 -16.10 -11.26
C TYR A 13 -10.43 -16.98 -10.04
N VAL A 14 -10.97 -16.37 -8.98
CA VAL A 14 -11.31 -17.08 -7.74
C VAL A 14 -12.49 -18.03 -7.94
N PHE A 15 -13.43 -17.68 -8.82
CA PHE A 15 -14.59 -18.49 -9.15
C PHE A 15 -14.26 -19.61 -10.16
N ASP A 16 -13.72 -19.27 -11.33
CA ASP A 16 -13.52 -20.20 -12.45
C ASP A 16 -12.28 -21.08 -12.28
N ASP A 17 -11.16 -20.52 -11.83
CA ASP A 17 -9.89 -21.28 -11.76
C ASP A 17 -9.60 -21.87 -10.37
N MET A 18 -10.09 -21.25 -9.30
CA MET A 18 -9.90 -21.72 -7.91
C MET A 18 -11.12 -22.46 -7.35
N HIS A 19 -12.23 -22.49 -8.10
CA HIS A 19 -13.45 -23.22 -7.75
C HIS A 19 -14.03 -22.82 -6.40
N PHE A 20 -13.89 -21.56 -5.98
CA PHE A 20 -14.60 -21.07 -4.81
C PHE A 20 -16.03 -20.63 -5.20
N PRO A 21 -17.04 -20.84 -4.34
CA PRO A 21 -18.39 -20.36 -4.61
C PRO A 21 -18.41 -18.84 -4.71
N LEU A 22 -19.30 -18.29 -5.53
CA LEU A 22 -19.36 -16.86 -5.85
C LEU A 22 -19.42 -15.96 -4.60
N SER A 23 -20.15 -16.38 -3.56
CA SER A 23 -20.23 -15.65 -2.28
C SER A 23 -18.88 -15.57 -1.56
N LYS A 24 -18.11 -16.65 -1.55
CA LYS A 24 -16.77 -16.71 -0.96
C LYS A 24 -15.77 -15.94 -1.82
N ALA A 25 -15.89 -16.03 -3.15
CA ALA A 25 -15.07 -15.26 -4.09
C ALA A 25 -15.26 -13.74 -3.88
N ALA A 26 -16.50 -13.27 -3.79
CA ALA A 26 -16.81 -11.88 -3.50
C ALA A 26 -16.19 -11.41 -2.18
N ASN A 27 -16.35 -12.20 -1.10
CA ASN A 27 -15.73 -11.88 0.19
C ASN A 27 -14.21 -11.80 0.12
N ILE A 28 -13.55 -12.73 -0.59
CA ILE A 28 -12.09 -12.71 -0.78
C ILE A 28 -11.65 -11.42 -1.49
N VAL A 29 -12.33 -11.04 -2.57
CA VAL A 29 -12.01 -9.83 -3.34
C VAL A 29 -12.28 -8.56 -2.53
N THR A 30 -13.40 -8.48 -1.82
CA THR A 30 -13.72 -7.32 -0.98
C THR A 30 -12.74 -7.21 0.20
N ASN A 31 -12.38 -8.32 0.84
CA ASN A 31 -11.37 -8.33 1.91
C ASN A 31 -9.99 -7.90 1.41
N PHE A 32 -9.61 -8.35 0.22
CA PHE A 32 -8.37 -7.93 -0.45
C PHE A 32 -8.34 -6.42 -0.68
N VAL A 33 -9.40 -5.88 -1.29
CA VAL A 33 -9.54 -4.44 -1.56
C VAL A 33 -9.55 -3.65 -0.25
N GLY A 34 -10.29 -4.10 0.76
CA GLY A 34 -10.29 -3.48 2.09
C GLY A 34 -8.91 -3.44 2.73
N THR A 35 -8.16 -4.54 2.63
CA THR A 35 -6.78 -4.63 3.15
C THR A 35 -5.86 -3.60 2.48
N ILE A 36 -6.00 -3.39 1.16
CA ILE A 36 -5.26 -2.38 0.40
C ILE A 36 -5.56 -0.94 0.83
N PHE A 37 -6.74 -0.67 1.41
CA PHE A 37 -7.08 0.65 1.95
C PHE A 37 -6.62 0.85 3.40
N ILE A 38 -6.40 -0.23 4.16
CA ILE A 38 -5.91 -0.17 5.55
C ILE A 38 -4.38 -0.08 5.59
N LEU A 39 -3.68 -0.85 4.76
CA LEU A 39 -2.23 -0.92 4.69
C LEU A 39 -1.48 0.40 4.35
N PRO A 40 -2.06 1.39 3.65
CA PRO A 40 -1.48 2.71 3.50
C PRO A 40 -1.15 3.39 4.83
N LEU A 41 -1.95 3.16 5.88
CA LEU A 41 -1.66 3.68 7.22
C LEU A 41 -0.36 3.09 7.77
N LEU A 42 -0.16 1.78 7.57
CA LEU A 42 1.07 1.09 7.96
C LEU A 42 2.26 1.56 7.11
N GLY A 43 2.08 1.69 5.80
CA GLY A 43 3.12 2.16 4.89
C GLY A 43 3.56 3.60 5.16
N GLY A 44 2.63 4.48 5.50
CA GLY A 44 2.92 5.85 5.93
C GLY A 44 3.66 5.86 7.26
N PHE A 45 3.20 5.11 8.27
CA PHE A 45 3.88 5.00 9.56
C PHE A 45 5.34 4.54 9.43
N ILE A 46 5.59 3.51 8.62
CA ILE A 46 6.93 2.95 8.38
C ILE A 46 7.83 3.97 7.67
N SER A 47 7.29 4.64 6.65
CA SER A 47 7.99 5.69 5.91
C SER A 47 8.39 6.86 6.80
N ASP A 48 7.45 7.37 7.58
CA ASP A 48 7.66 8.56 8.41
C ASP A 48 8.59 8.28 9.60
N SER A 49 8.58 7.06 10.14
CA SER A 49 9.32 6.70 11.36
C SER A 49 10.73 6.17 11.12
N TYR A 50 10.95 5.39 10.06
CA TYR A 50 12.17 4.58 9.94
C TYR A 50 12.91 4.73 8.62
N LEU A 51 12.21 4.59 7.49
CA LEU A 51 12.84 4.33 6.19
C LEU A 51 12.85 5.55 5.25
N GLY A 52 11.90 6.48 5.41
CA GLY A 52 11.62 7.53 4.44
C GLY A 52 10.85 7.01 3.22
N SER A 53 10.25 7.93 2.48
CA SER A 53 9.29 7.62 1.39
C SER A 53 9.92 6.81 0.26
N PHE A 54 11.15 7.15 -0.14
CA PHE A 54 11.83 6.49 -1.25
C PHE A 54 12.15 5.01 -0.96
N TRP A 55 12.80 4.73 0.17
CA TRP A 55 13.15 3.37 0.55
C TRP A 55 11.92 2.51 0.83
N THR A 56 10.88 3.11 1.42
CA THR A 56 9.61 2.42 1.64
C THR A 56 9.00 1.98 0.30
N MET A 57 8.90 2.89 -0.69
CA MET A 57 8.42 2.50 -2.03
C MET A 57 9.26 1.42 -2.67
N LEU A 58 10.58 1.47 -2.53
CA LEU A 58 11.49 0.51 -3.14
C LEU A 58 11.30 -0.90 -2.55
N ILE A 59 11.30 -1.03 -1.21
CA ILE A 59 11.12 -2.31 -0.51
C ILE A 59 9.74 -2.89 -0.82
N PHE A 60 8.68 -2.10 -0.65
CA PHE A 60 7.32 -2.56 -0.89
C PHE A 60 7.03 -2.80 -2.38
N GLY A 61 7.75 -2.14 -3.30
CA GLY A 61 7.73 -2.43 -4.72
C GLY A 61 8.23 -3.84 -5.05
N PHE A 62 9.35 -4.27 -4.45
CA PHE A 62 9.83 -5.65 -4.60
C PHE A 62 8.85 -6.68 -4.01
N VAL A 63 8.20 -6.34 -2.88
CA VAL A 63 7.16 -7.18 -2.27
C VAL A 63 5.96 -7.33 -3.22
N GLU A 64 5.50 -6.25 -3.85
CA GLU A 64 4.39 -6.28 -4.82
C GLU A 64 4.74 -7.14 -6.05
N ILE A 65 5.95 -6.97 -6.60
CA ILE A 65 6.43 -7.77 -7.74
C ILE A 65 6.46 -9.26 -7.38
N THR A 66 6.97 -9.60 -6.19
CA THR A 66 7.01 -10.98 -5.71
C THR A 66 5.60 -11.57 -5.62
N GLY A 67 4.63 -10.80 -5.12
CA GLY A 67 3.23 -11.21 -5.07
C GLY A 67 2.64 -11.48 -6.46
N PHE A 68 2.88 -10.61 -7.45
CA PHE A 68 2.40 -10.83 -8.82
C PHE A 68 3.08 -12.01 -9.51
N ILE A 69 4.39 -12.21 -9.29
CA ILE A 69 5.11 -13.37 -9.83
C ILE A 69 4.52 -14.66 -9.23
N LEU A 70 4.29 -14.71 -7.91
CA LEU A 70 3.68 -15.88 -7.27
C LEU A 70 2.28 -16.18 -7.82
N LEU A 71 1.44 -15.14 -8.01
CA LEU A 71 0.11 -15.30 -8.63
C LEU A 71 0.21 -15.78 -10.08
N SER A 72 1.16 -15.27 -10.86
CA SER A 72 1.38 -15.66 -12.26
C SER A 72 1.87 -17.11 -12.37
N VAL A 73 2.84 -17.50 -11.54
CA VAL A 73 3.38 -18.87 -11.48
C VAL A 73 2.30 -19.86 -11.04
N GLN A 74 1.51 -19.52 -10.01
CA GLN A 74 0.39 -20.33 -9.57
C GLN A 74 -0.67 -20.47 -10.68
N ALA A 75 -0.88 -19.41 -11.47
CA ALA A 75 -1.85 -19.42 -12.55
C ALA A 75 -1.42 -20.26 -13.76
N GLN A 76 -0.12 -20.37 -14.02
CA GLN A 76 0.41 -21.12 -15.16
C GLN A 76 0.71 -22.60 -14.83
N LEU A 77 1.02 -22.92 -13.57
CA LEU A 77 1.36 -24.29 -13.18
C LEU A 77 0.10 -25.13 -12.87
N PRO A 78 -0.24 -26.14 -13.70
CA PRO A 78 -1.43 -26.97 -13.49
C PRO A 78 -1.35 -27.80 -12.20
N GLN A 79 -0.15 -28.02 -11.65
CA GLN A 79 0.02 -28.71 -10.37
C GLN A 79 -0.43 -27.84 -9.17
N LEU A 80 -0.39 -26.51 -9.29
CA LEU A 80 -0.77 -25.57 -8.23
C LEU A 80 -2.23 -25.10 -8.33
N ARG A 81 -2.97 -25.52 -9.35
CA ARG A 81 -4.41 -25.29 -9.49
C ARG A 81 -5.22 -26.57 -9.26
N PRO A 82 -6.50 -26.46 -8.85
CA PRO A 82 -7.42 -27.59 -8.93
C PRO A 82 -7.64 -28.00 -10.40
N PRO A 83 -8.00 -29.27 -10.67
CA PRO A 83 -8.23 -29.77 -12.03
C PRO A 83 -9.38 -29.01 -12.68
N LYS A 84 -9.24 -28.60 -13.95
CA LYS A 84 -10.22 -27.78 -14.68
C LYS A 84 -11.63 -28.38 -14.53
N CYS A 85 -12.54 -27.61 -13.97
CA CYS A 85 -13.92 -28.01 -13.76
C CYS A 85 -14.83 -26.84 -14.11
N ASN A 86 -15.94 -27.10 -14.79
CA ASN A 86 -16.85 -26.04 -15.20
C ASN A 86 -17.87 -25.78 -14.09
N MET A 87 -17.61 -24.77 -13.26
CA MET A 87 -18.49 -24.35 -12.16
C MET A 87 -19.89 -23.93 -12.61
N ALA A 88 -20.09 -23.61 -13.90
CA ALA A 88 -21.41 -23.29 -14.46
C ALA A 88 -22.28 -24.53 -14.73
N SER A 89 -21.70 -25.73 -14.75
CA SER A 89 -22.43 -26.99 -14.98
C SER A 89 -22.83 -27.61 -13.65
N LYS A 90 -24.12 -27.58 -13.30
CA LYS A 90 -24.71 -28.17 -12.07
C LYS A 90 -24.45 -29.68 -11.86
N LYS A 91 -23.81 -30.37 -12.81
CA LYS A 91 -23.57 -31.82 -12.80
C LYS A 91 -22.23 -32.24 -12.18
N ASP A 92 -21.24 -31.35 -12.09
CA ASP A 92 -19.91 -31.66 -11.55
C ASP A 92 -19.68 -30.93 -10.22
N SER A 93 -19.44 -31.68 -9.15
CA SER A 93 -18.97 -31.12 -7.87
C SER A 93 -17.49 -30.77 -7.99
N CYS A 94 -17.19 -29.56 -8.43
CA CYS A 94 -15.81 -29.08 -8.53
C CYS A 94 -15.15 -29.06 -7.14
N ILE A 95 -13.92 -29.58 -7.06
CA ILE A 95 -13.15 -29.59 -5.82
C ILE A 95 -12.53 -28.21 -5.63
N GLU A 96 -12.88 -27.56 -4.51
CA GLU A 96 -12.30 -26.27 -4.11
C GLU A 96 -10.78 -26.39 -3.95
N ALA A 97 -10.04 -25.31 -4.23
CA ALA A 97 -8.61 -25.25 -3.89
C ALA A 97 -8.42 -25.42 -2.37
N GLN A 98 -7.81 -26.53 -1.94
CA GLN A 98 -7.56 -26.84 -0.53
C GLN A 98 -6.06 -26.98 -0.20
N GLY A 99 -5.72 -26.74 1.07
CA GLY A 99 -4.38 -26.93 1.63
C GLY A 99 -3.34 -25.98 1.02
N PHE A 100 -2.25 -26.55 0.52
CA PHE A 100 -1.08 -25.81 0.04
C PHE A 100 -1.40 -24.84 -1.11
N LYS A 101 -2.32 -25.22 -2.01
CA LYS A 101 -2.73 -24.40 -3.17
C LYS A 101 -3.42 -23.10 -2.73
N ALA A 102 -4.34 -23.21 -1.77
CA ALA A 102 -5.03 -22.04 -1.21
C ALA A 102 -4.08 -21.14 -0.43
N ASN A 103 -3.17 -21.72 0.37
CA ASN A 103 -2.21 -20.94 1.15
C ASN A 103 -1.31 -20.09 0.26
N ILE A 104 -0.75 -20.64 -0.83
CA ILE A 104 0.07 -19.88 -1.77
C ILE A 104 -0.75 -18.74 -2.39
N PHE A 105 -2.00 -19.00 -2.77
CA PHE A 105 -2.87 -17.98 -3.34
C PHE A 105 -3.09 -16.81 -2.37
N PHE A 106 -3.45 -17.09 -1.12
CA PHE A 106 -3.66 -16.06 -0.12
C PHE A 106 -2.38 -15.31 0.23
N VAL A 107 -1.26 -16.00 0.39
CA VAL A 107 0.05 -15.37 0.63
C VAL A 107 0.36 -14.41 -0.51
N ALA A 108 0.29 -14.86 -1.76
CA ALA A 108 0.60 -14.03 -2.92
C ALA A 108 -0.33 -12.81 -3.02
N LEU A 109 -1.63 -13.02 -2.78
CA LEU A 109 -2.65 -11.97 -2.79
C LEU A 109 -2.42 -10.93 -1.67
N TYR A 110 -2.07 -11.36 -0.45
CA TYR A 110 -1.74 -10.42 0.62
C TYR A 110 -0.39 -9.72 0.42
N LEU A 111 0.58 -10.34 -0.25
CA LEU A 111 1.83 -9.68 -0.66
C LEU A 111 1.55 -8.53 -1.63
N VAL A 112 0.70 -8.76 -2.64
CA VAL A 112 0.26 -7.69 -3.55
C VAL A 112 -0.47 -6.59 -2.79
N ALA A 113 -1.34 -6.96 -1.84
CA ALA A 113 -2.06 -5.99 -1.02
C ALA A 113 -1.10 -5.11 -0.20
N LEU A 114 -0.12 -5.75 0.45
CA LEU A 114 0.92 -5.11 1.26
C LEU A 114 1.75 -4.13 0.42
N GLY A 115 2.28 -4.59 -0.70
CA GLY A 115 3.10 -3.75 -1.57
C GLY A 115 2.33 -2.52 -2.07
N SER A 116 1.15 -2.73 -2.65
CA SER A 116 0.43 -1.62 -3.27
C SER A 116 -0.20 -0.65 -2.26
N GLY A 117 -0.64 -1.16 -1.11
CA GLY A 117 -1.11 -0.33 0.00
C GLY A 117 -0.02 0.63 0.47
N CYS A 118 1.22 0.13 0.62
CA CYS A 118 2.33 0.94 1.12
C CYS A 118 2.94 1.87 0.07
N ILE A 119 2.92 1.53 -1.23
CA ILE A 119 3.52 2.38 -2.28
C ILE A 119 2.67 3.63 -2.54
N LYS A 120 1.35 3.50 -2.64
CA LYS A 120 0.43 4.59 -3.05
C LYS A 120 0.60 5.91 -2.27
N PRO A 121 0.50 5.93 -0.92
CA PRO A 121 0.63 7.18 -0.17
C PRO A 121 2.05 7.76 -0.28
N ASN A 122 3.06 6.90 -0.23
CA ASN A 122 4.47 7.30 -0.25
C ASN A 122 4.89 7.88 -1.61
N MET A 123 4.30 7.41 -2.72
CA MET A 123 4.55 7.93 -4.06
C MET A 123 4.12 9.39 -4.21
N ILE A 124 2.92 9.72 -3.75
CA ILE A 124 2.37 11.07 -3.84
C ILE A 124 3.15 12.03 -2.93
N SER A 125 3.45 11.61 -1.69
CA SER A 125 4.25 12.39 -0.74
C SER A 125 5.67 12.64 -1.28
N HIS A 126 6.33 11.60 -1.80
CA HIS A 126 7.68 11.72 -2.35
C HIS A 126 7.75 12.67 -3.56
N GLY A 127 6.76 12.60 -4.45
CA GLY A 127 6.67 13.52 -5.58
C GLY A 127 6.42 14.96 -5.17
N ALA A 128 5.56 15.19 -4.17
CA ALA A 128 5.33 16.51 -3.61
C ALA A 128 6.59 17.09 -2.96
N ASP A 129 7.40 16.25 -2.30
CA ASP A 129 8.65 16.64 -1.65
C ASP A 129 9.75 17.14 -2.60
N GLN A 130 9.61 16.91 -3.91
CA GLN A 130 10.53 17.45 -4.91
C GLN A 130 10.37 18.96 -5.12
N PHE A 131 9.22 19.54 -4.77
CA PHE A 131 8.96 20.97 -4.92
C PHE A 131 9.17 21.69 -3.58
N MET A 132 9.86 22.84 -3.56
CA MET A 132 10.03 23.66 -2.35
C MET A 132 8.81 24.58 -2.16
N LYS A 133 8.44 24.82 -0.90
CA LYS A 133 7.26 25.63 -0.54
C LYS A 133 7.55 27.12 -0.39
N GLU A 134 8.76 27.57 -0.68
CA GLU A 134 9.23 28.91 -0.29
C GLU A 134 8.84 30.02 -1.28
N ASP A 135 8.45 29.70 -2.53
CA ASP A 135 8.06 30.69 -3.54
C ASP A 135 6.65 30.45 -4.13
N ALA A 136 5.89 31.53 -4.34
CA ALA A 136 4.57 31.49 -5.02
C ALA A 136 4.64 30.85 -6.43
N LYS A 137 5.78 30.99 -7.13
CA LYS A 137 6.03 30.37 -8.44
C LYS A 137 6.18 28.84 -8.35
N GLN A 138 6.70 28.31 -7.25
CA GLN A 138 6.83 26.86 -7.04
C GLN A 138 5.49 26.22 -6.63
N SER A 139 4.64 26.94 -5.89
CA SER A 139 3.27 26.48 -5.59
C SER A 139 2.46 26.20 -6.87
N LYS A 140 2.56 27.07 -7.89
CA LYS A 140 1.92 26.85 -9.19
C LYS A 140 2.44 25.57 -9.88
N LYS A 141 3.75 25.31 -9.84
CA LYS A 141 4.35 24.08 -10.39
C LYS A 141 3.88 22.83 -9.65
N LEU A 142 3.76 22.89 -8.33
CA LEU A 142 3.24 21.80 -7.50
C LEU A 142 1.78 21.47 -7.86
N SER A 143 0.94 22.49 -8.05
CA SER A 143 -0.45 22.29 -8.51
C SER A 143 -0.50 21.67 -9.91
N THR A 144 0.33 22.14 -10.86
CA THR A 144 0.45 21.51 -12.17
C THR A 144 0.91 20.05 -12.09
N TYR A 145 1.85 19.74 -11.19
CA TYR A 145 2.27 18.36 -10.92
C TYR A 145 1.11 17.49 -10.45
N PHE A 146 0.36 17.92 -9.43
CA PHE A 146 -0.79 17.15 -8.94
C PHE A 146 -1.87 16.96 -10.00
N ASN A 147 -2.19 18.01 -10.77
CA ASN A 147 -3.15 17.92 -11.87
C ASN A 147 -2.68 16.94 -12.94
N SER A 148 -1.40 17.00 -13.33
CA SER A 148 -0.82 16.09 -14.31
C SER A 148 -0.78 14.66 -13.78
N ALA A 149 -0.40 14.45 -12.52
CA ALA A 149 -0.35 13.15 -11.89
C ALA A 149 -1.74 12.51 -11.81
N TYR A 150 -2.75 13.29 -11.46
CA TYR A 150 -4.14 12.85 -11.43
C TYR A 150 -4.67 12.50 -12.82
N PHE A 151 -4.35 13.31 -13.83
CA PHE A 151 -4.71 13.02 -15.21
C PHE A 151 -4.06 11.72 -15.72
N SER A 152 -2.75 11.55 -15.48
CA SER A 152 -2.05 10.30 -15.79
C SER A 152 -2.62 9.10 -15.03
N PHE A 153 -3.07 9.31 -13.79
CA PHE A 153 -3.76 8.29 -13.00
C PHE A 153 -5.06 7.84 -13.70
N CYS A 154 -5.93 8.77 -14.07
CA CYS A 154 -7.19 8.43 -14.75
C CYS A 154 -6.97 7.72 -16.10
N ILE A 155 -6.00 8.16 -16.90
CA ILE A 155 -5.67 7.48 -18.17
C ILE A 155 -5.14 6.07 -17.91
N GLY A 156 -4.23 5.91 -16.95
CA GLY A 156 -3.66 4.60 -16.61
C GLY A 156 -4.73 3.62 -16.11
N GLU A 157 -5.69 4.11 -15.33
CA GLU A 157 -6.83 3.31 -14.87
C GLU A 157 -7.75 2.92 -16.03
N PHE A 158 -8.07 3.85 -16.94
CA PHE A 158 -8.86 3.57 -18.13
C PHE A 158 -8.21 2.49 -19.02
N ILE A 159 -6.90 2.60 -19.26
CA ILE A 159 -6.13 1.61 -20.02
C ILE A 159 -6.12 0.25 -19.29
N ALA A 160 -5.97 0.24 -17.97
CA ALA A 160 -5.97 -1.00 -17.19
C ALA A 160 -7.33 -1.71 -17.22
N LEU A 161 -8.44 -0.96 -17.10
CA LEU A 161 -9.78 -1.55 -17.13
C LEU A 161 -10.21 -2.02 -18.53
N THR A 162 -9.53 -1.57 -19.59
CA THR A 162 -9.82 -1.97 -20.97
C THR A 162 -8.84 -3.01 -21.48
N ILE A 163 -7.57 -2.63 -21.67
CA ILE A 163 -6.55 -3.48 -22.30
C ILE A 163 -6.15 -4.64 -21.39
N LEU A 164 -5.84 -4.38 -20.10
CA LEU A 164 -5.41 -5.43 -19.18
C LEU A 164 -6.55 -6.43 -18.92
N VAL A 165 -7.78 -5.95 -18.76
CA VAL A 165 -8.96 -6.82 -18.61
C VAL A 165 -9.16 -7.66 -19.87
N TRP A 166 -9.04 -7.08 -21.06
CA TRP A 166 -9.14 -7.83 -22.32
C TRP A 166 -8.07 -8.92 -22.43
N VAL A 167 -6.81 -8.61 -22.07
CA VAL A 167 -5.72 -9.61 -22.03
C VAL A 167 -6.02 -10.72 -21.03
N GLN A 168 -6.51 -10.39 -19.82
CA GLN A 168 -6.86 -11.37 -18.80
C GLN A 168 -7.98 -12.31 -19.26
N THR A 169 -9.00 -11.79 -19.96
CA THR A 169 -10.12 -12.59 -20.44
C THR A 169 -9.77 -13.46 -21.65
N GLN A 170 -8.94 -12.97 -22.58
CA GLN A 170 -8.59 -13.70 -23.81
C GLN A 170 -7.38 -14.63 -23.64
N SER A 171 -6.32 -14.15 -23.00
CA SER A 171 -5.06 -14.88 -22.83
C SER A 171 -4.96 -15.60 -21.47
N GLY A 172 -5.97 -15.45 -20.63
CA GLY A 172 -6.03 -16.06 -19.31
C GLY A 172 -5.32 -15.27 -18.22
N MET A 173 -5.70 -15.57 -16.98
CA MET A 173 -5.30 -14.78 -15.82
C MET A 173 -3.78 -14.84 -15.53
N GLY A 174 -3.12 -15.96 -15.80
CA GLY A 174 -1.68 -16.09 -15.54
C GLY A 174 -0.82 -15.13 -16.36
N ILE A 175 -1.20 -14.91 -17.62
CA ILE A 175 -0.56 -13.90 -18.48
C ILE A 175 -0.89 -12.49 -17.97
N GLY A 176 -2.13 -12.23 -17.57
CA GLY A 176 -2.52 -10.93 -17.00
C GLY A 176 -1.75 -10.54 -15.73
N PHE A 177 -1.52 -11.49 -14.82
CA PHE A 177 -0.65 -11.27 -13.64
C PHE A 177 0.81 -11.05 -14.04
N GLY A 178 1.32 -11.79 -15.03
CA GLY A 178 2.67 -11.61 -15.56
C GLY A 178 2.88 -10.22 -16.17
N VAL A 179 1.94 -9.75 -16.99
CA VAL A 179 1.97 -8.39 -17.56
C VAL A 179 1.93 -7.33 -16.45
N SER A 180 1.13 -7.56 -15.40
CA SER A 180 1.10 -6.67 -14.23
C SER A 180 2.43 -6.63 -13.48
N ALA A 181 3.11 -7.77 -13.33
CA ALA A 181 4.45 -7.85 -12.74
C ALA A 181 5.49 -7.07 -13.56
N VAL A 182 5.47 -7.22 -14.89
CA VAL A 182 6.38 -6.49 -15.79
C VAL A 182 6.13 -4.99 -15.74
N ALA A 183 4.86 -4.57 -15.76
CA ALA A 183 4.51 -3.15 -15.65
C ALA A 183 4.98 -2.54 -14.31
N MET A 184 4.84 -3.28 -13.21
CA MET A 184 5.35 -2.85 -11.90
C MET A 184 6.89 -2.80 -11.89
N ALA A 185 7.56 -3.81 -12.44
CA ALA A 185 9.02 -3.85 -12.54
C ALA A 185 9.55 -2.67 -13.37
N MET A 186 8.91 -2.33 -14.49
CA MET A 186 9.24 -1.15 -15.27
C MET A 186 9.07 0.14 -14.46
N GLY A 187 7.96 0.28 -13.71
CA GLY A 187 7.75 1.43 -12.84
C GLY A 187 8.82 1.57 -11.75
N LEU A 188 9.21 0.45 -11.14
CA LEU A 188 10.27 0.39 -10.13
C LEU A 188 11.65 0.70 -10.73
N LEU A 189 11.96 0.21 -11.93
CA LEU A 189 13.20 0.54 -12.64
C LEU A 189 13.26 2.03 -12.99
N CYS A 190 12.15 2.62 -13.43
CA CYS A 190 12.05 4.07 -13.64
C CYS A 190 12.33 4.84 -12.34
N LEU A 191 11.74 4.42 -11.22
CA LEU A 191 12.02 4.99 -9.90
C LEU A 191 13.51 4.88 -9.54
N ILE A 192 14.13 3.71 -9.73
CA ILE A 192 15.55 3.51 -9.40
C ILE A 192 16.44 4.37 -10.30
N SER A 193 16.12 4.51 -11.59
CA SER A 193 16.90 5.33 -12.52
C SER A 193 16.93 6.81 -12.13
N GLY A 194 15.88 7.31 -11.46
CA GLY A 194 15.81 8.68 -10.94
C GLY A 194 16.48 8.89 -9.58
N MET A 195 17.01 7.84 -8.93
CA MET A 195 17.51 7.90 -7.55
C MET A 195 18.55 8.99 -7.31
N ILE A 196 19.41 9.28 -8.29
CA ILE A 196 20.47 10.31 -8.19
C ILE A 196 19.89 11.73 -8.28
N PHE A 197 18.74 11.89 -8.94
CA PHE A 197 18.09 13.19 -9.15
C PHE A 197 17.06 13.52 -8.06
N TYR A 198 16.64 12.54 -7.27
CA TYR A 198 15.61 12.74 -6.25
C TYR A 198 16.18 13.42 -5.01
N ARG A 199 15.44 14.41 -4.52
CA ARG A 199 15.66 14.96 -3.20
C ARG A 199 14.97 14.08 -2.17
N ASN A 200 15.76 13.24 -1.49
CA ASN A 200 15.27 12.42 -0.39
C ASN A 200 15.31 13.21 0.92
N LYS A 201 14.14 13.46 1.52
CA LYS A 201 14.06 14.03 2.87
C LYS A 201 14.28 12.93 3.91
N PRO A 202 14.99 13.24 5.01
CA PRO A 202 15.11 12.31 6.14
C PRO A 202 13.73 12.11 6.80
N PRO A 203 13.51 10.96 7.47
CA PRO A 203 12.26 10.68 8.17
C PRO A 203 12.00 11.75 9.26
N GLN A 204 10.81 12.35 9.24
CA GLN A 204 10.43 13.45 10.14
C GLN A 204 9.71 12.97 11.43
N GLY A 205 9.62 11.65 11.63
CA GLY A 205 8.89 11.03 12.72
C GLY A 205 7.39 10.91 12.40
N SER A 206 6.73 9.89 12.97
CA SER A 206 5.31 9.65 12.68
C SER A 206 4.35 10.41 13.60
N ILE A 207 3.26 10.90 13.00
CA ILE A 207 2.10 11.54 13.66
C ILE A 207 1.37 10.54 14.59
N PHE A 208 1.47 9.24 14.33
CA PHE A 208 0.82 8.22 15.16
C PHE A 208 1.45 8.11 16.55
N THR A 209 2.75 8.39 16.69
CA THR A 209 3.46 8.25 17.97
C THR A 209 2.97 9.25 19.03
N PRO A 210 2.83 10.56 18.74
CA PRO A 210 2.19 11.51 19.66
C PRO A 210 0.75 11.13 20.02
N ILE A 211 -0.06 10.70 19.05
CA ILE A 211 -1.46 10.31 19.28
C ILE A 211 -1.54 9.12 20.24
N ALA A 212 -0.72 8.09 20.00
CA ALA A 212 -0.64 6.91 20.88
C ALA A 212 -0.17 7.28 22.29
N ARG A 213 0.83 8.19 22.40
CA ARG A 213 1.29 8.69 23.71
C ARG A 213 0.19 9.42 24.46
N VAL A 214 -0.59 10.28 23.79
CA VAL A 214 -1.71 11.01 24.42
C VAL A 214 -2.82 10.05 24.85
N LEU A 215 -3.18 9.07 24.02
CA LEU A 215 -4.17 8.03 24.40
C LEU A 215 -3.69 7.21 25.59
N MET A 216 -2.44 6.73 25.57
CA MET A 216 -1.86 5.98 26.69
C MET A 216 -1.80 6.84 27.96
N ALA A 217 -1.39 8.11 27.85
CA ALA A 217 -1.37 9.04 28.97
C ALA A 217 -2.78 9.30 29.52
N ALA A 218 -3.78 9.48 28.66
CA ALA A 218 -5.17 9.70 29.06
C ALA A 218 -5.77 8.47 29.76
N ILE A 219 -5.50 7.27 29.25
CA ILE A 219 -5.97 6.01 29.87
C ILE A 219 -5.25 5.78 31.19
N SER A 220 -3.94 5.97 31.24
CA SER A 220 -3.12 5.76 32.44
C SER A 220 -3.46 6.78 33.55
N LYS A 221 -3.72 8.04 33.18
CA LYS A 221 -4.09 9.11 34.13
C LYS A 221 -5.60 9.26 34.33
N ARG A 222 -6.43 8.33 33.83
CA ARG A 222 -7.90 8.39 33.94
C ARG A 222 -8.42 8.44 35.38
N LYS A 223 -7.64 7.92 36.34
CA LYS A 223 -7.98 7.93 37.77
C LYS A 223 -7.40 9.12 38.55
N GLN A 224 -6.62 9.98 37.90
CA GLN A 224 -6.09 11.18 38.54
C GLN A 224 -7.14 12.29 38.51
N ILE A 225 -7.29 12.97 39.65
CA ILE A 225 -8.15 14.14 39.79
C ILE A 225 -7.54 15.26 38.93
N CYS A 226 -8.35 15.90 38.08
CA CYS A 226 -7.90 17.03 37.28
C CYS A 226 -7.35 18.12 38.20
N PRO A 227 -6.08 18.52 38.08
CA PRO A 227 -5.54 19.61 38.86
C PRO A 227 -6.26 20.91 38.45
N SER A 228 -6.74 21.66 39.45
CA SER A 228 -7.58 22.85 39.26
C SER A 228 -6.83 24.07 38.69
N ASN A 229 -5.49 24.01 38.62
CA ASN A 229 -4.64 25.12 38.18
C ASN A 229 -4.06 24.88 36.78
N ILE A 230 -4.40 25.80 35.87
CA ILE A 230 -3.90 25.84 34.48
C ILE A 230 -2.38 26.05 34.43
N GLU A 231 -1.79 26.75 35.40
CA GLU A 231 -0.35 27.03 35.47
C GLU A 231 0.51 25.77 35.63
N THR A 232 0.03 24.76 36.35
CA THR A 232 0.73 23.47 36.50
C THR A 232 0.66 22.59 35.23
N LEU A 233 -0.30 22.83 34.33
CA LEU A 233 -0.45 22.07 33.09
C LEU A 233 0.53 22.55 31.99
N CYS A 234 0.81 23.86 31.93
CA CYS A 234 1.80 24.45 31.02
C CYS A 234 3.22 24.49 31.63
N GLY A 235 3.36 24.49 32.96
CA GLY A 235 4.65 24.65 33.64
C GLY A 235 5.66 23.51 33.44
N SER A 236 5.21 22.29 33.08
CA SER A 236 6.15 21.20 32.77
C SER A 236 6.92 21.40 31.46
N GLN A 237 6.45 22.26 30.54
CA GLN A 237 7.23 22.66 29.35
C GLN A 237 8.28 23.74 29.67
N VAL A 238 8.08 24.53 30.73
CA VAL A 238 8.99 25.63 31.08
C VAL A 238 10.15 25.14 31.96
N ASN A 239 9.93 24.18 32.86
CA ASN A 239 10.98 23.73 33.79
C ASN A 239 12.08 22.84 33.16
N GLU A 240 11.83 22.10 32.07
CA GLU A 240 12.93 21.46 31.33
C GLU A 240 13.78 22.47 30.55
N THR A 241 13.18 23.59 30.11
CA THR A 241 13.89 24.63 29.38
C THR A 241 14.78 25.48 30.30
N ASN A 242 14.42 25.61 31.59
CA ASN A 242 15.22 26.34 32.58
C ASN A 242 16.37 25.49 33.16
N HIS A 243 16.18 24.17 33.38
CA HIS A 243 17.29 23.32 33.84
C HIS A 243 18.41 23.18 32.81
N HIS A 244 18.12 23.29 31.51
CA HIS A 244 19.17 23.27 30.48
C HIS A 244 19.89 24.62 30.32
N LYS A 245 19.28 25.74 30.73
CA LYS A 245 19.90 27.08 30.69
C LYS A 245 20.72 27.40 31.94
N GLU A 246 20.33 26.92 33.12
CA GLU A 246 21.12 27.11 34.35
C GLU A 246 22.41 26.26 34.38
N ALA A 247 22.47 25.14 33.65
CA ALA A 247 23.68 24.34 33.53
C ALA A 247 24.73 24.94 32.58
N SER A 248 24.36 25.91 31.72
CA SER A 248 25.28 26.57 30.78
C SER A 248 25.74 27.96 31.21
N SER A 249 25.32 28.45 32.38
CA SER A 249 25.75 29.74 32.93
C SER A 249 26.74 29.62 34.10
N LEU A 250 27.30 28.41 34.31
CA LEU A 250 28.31 28.12 35.34
C LEU A 250 29.62 27.51 34.79
N GLN A 251 29.93 27.69 33.51
CA GLN A 251 31.28 27.48 32.96
C GLN A 251 31.70 28.63 32.06
#